data_AF-A0AA37GXI4-F1
#
_entry.id   AF-A0AA37GXI4-F1
#
_cell.length_a   1.000
_cell.length_b   1.000
_cell.length_c   1.000
_cell.angle_alpha   90.00
_cell.angle_beta   90.00
_cell.angle_gamma   90.00
#
_symmetry.space_group_name_H-M   'P 1'
#
loop_
_entity.id
_entity.type
_entity.pdbx_description
1 polymer ?
#
loop_
_entity_poly.entity_id
_entity_poly.type
_entity_poly.pdbx_seq_one_letter_code
_entity_poly.pdbx_strand_id
1 'polypeptide(L)'
;MYCYMPGVLNYGRPLRHEGAYTSFYATLAIASILHFTRVFPLYTLIDEFGSLMTVAILSGFLNSFIVYFQAIVGGRTHRLTGYPIYDFFMGAELNPRIGILDFKMFYEVRIPWFILFLITCSVAARQYEMHGYVSGEVIFLAGAHYLYTNACAKAEQMIITSWDMYFEKLGFLLTFWNMAGVPFTYCHCALYLANHDPSEYHWNPYALKALIVAYLFFYWMWDSANGQKNAFRHQERGQLIKRKTFPQVPWQAIENPKVIETDAGDRIMVDGWFAIIRKPNYVPDMFFSFAWGLITGFK
;
A
#
# COMPACT_ATOMS: atom_id res chain seq x y z
N MET A 1 8.38 -4.07 -14.96
CA MET A 1 7.06 -4.63 -14.61
C MET A 1 5.94 -3.61 -14.74
N TYR A 2 6.04 -2.43 -14.11
CA TYR A 2 4.99 -1.39 -14.17
C TYR A 2 4.52 -1.06 -15.59
N CYS A 3 5.44 -0.82 -16.53
CA CYS A 3 5.09 -0.37 -17.89
C CYS A 3 4.56 -1.44 -18.85
N TYR A 4 4.72 -2.74 -18.53
CA TYR A 4 4.56 -3.81 -19.53
C TYR A 4 3.62 -4.93 -19.09
N MET A 5 3.17 -4.94 -17.83
CA MET A 5 2.33 -6.02 -17.32
C MET A 5 0.84 -5.68 -17.41
N PRO A 6 -0.03 -6.66 -17.75
CA PRO A 6 -1.44 -6.39 -18.01
C PRO A 6 -2.14 -5.63 -16.88
N GLY A 7 -2.74 -4.48 -17.20
CA GLY A 7 -3.46 -3.65 -16.23
C GLY A 7 -4.90 -3.33 -16.55
N VAL A 8 -5.40 -2.31 -15.83
CA VAL A 8 -6.72 -1.73 -16.05
C VAL A 8 -6.56 -0.25 -16.27
N LEU A 9 -7.19 0.23 -17.33
CA LEU A 9 -7.35 1.65 -17.61
C LEU A 9 -8.60 2.15 -16.90
N ASN A 10 -8.48 3.27 -16.18
CA ASN A 10 -9.63 3.90 -15.53
C ASN A 10 -9.66 5.40 -15.84
N TYR A 11 -10.86 5.97 -15.88
CA TYR A 11 -11.08 7.37 -16.21
C TYR A 11 -10.94 8.26 -14.97
N GLY A 12 -9.91 9.11 -14.97
CA GLY A 12 -9.64 10.22 -14.06
C GLY A 12 -9.01 11.37 -14.86
N ARG A 13 -8.14 12.22 -14.28
CA ARG A 13 -7.16 12.91 -15.16
C ARG A 13 -6.43 11.80 -15.95
N PRO A 14 -6.31 11.86 -17.29
CA PRO A 14 -6.02 10.69 -18.12
C PRO A 14 -4.76 9.98 -17.63
N LEU A 15 -4.95 8.81 -17.03
CA LEU A 15 -3.96 8.01 -16.33
C LEU A 15 -3.98 6.63 -17.01
N ARG A 16 -3.11 6.46 -18.02
CA ARG A 16 -3.02 5.21 -18.79
C ARG A 16 -2.10 4.25 -18.03
N HIS A 17 -2.67 3.36 -17.21
CA HIS A 17 -1.91 2.50 -16.28
C HIS A 17 -1.94 1.02 -16.65
N GLU A 18 -0.82 0.37 -16.36
CA GLU A 18 -0.54 -1.06 -16.52
C GLU A 18 -0.33 -1.69 -15.10
N GLY A 19 -0.73 -2.95 -14.92
CA GLY A 19 -1.37 -3.42 -13.67
C GLY A 19 -0.49 -3.80 -12.48
N ALA A 20 -0.89 -3.36 -11.28
CA ALA A 20 -0.21 -3.70 -10.02
C ALA A 20 -0.30 -5.15 -9.64
N TYR A 21 -1.49 -5.69 -9.80
CA TYR A 21 -1.82 -7.04 -9.37
C TYR A 21 -0.86 -8.06 -10.00
N THR A 22 -0.76 -8.08 -11.33
CA THR A 22 0.17 -8.96 -12.05
C THR A 22 1.62 -8.71 -11.68
N SER A 23 2.02 -7.45 -11.49
CA SER A 23 3.39 -7.13 -11.05
C SER A 23 3.70 -7.63 -9.65
N PHE A 24 2.74 -7.63 -8.74
CA PHE A 24 2.92 -8.15 -7.39
C PHE A 24 3.21 -9.65 -7.43
N TYR A 25 2.34 -10.43 -8.09
CA TYR A 25 2.54 -11.89 -8.18
C TYR A 25 3.78 -12.27 -8.99
N ALA A 26 4.16 -11.50 -10.02
CA ALA A 26 5.42 -11.71 -10.72
C ALA A 26 6.64 -11.45 -9.81
N THR A 27 6.60 -10.40 -9.00
CA THR A 27 7.62 -10.15 -7.98
C THR A 27 7.71 -11.30 -6.98
N LEU A 28 6.58 -11.84 -6.50
CA LEU A 28 6.57 -12.99 -5.59
C LEU A 28 7.17 -14.24 -6.24
N ALA A 29 6.82 -14.52 -7.50
CA ALA A 29 7.36 -15.65 -8.24
C ALA A 29 8.88 -15.52 -8.42
N ILE A 30 9.35 -14.34 -8.84
CA ILE A 30 10.79 -14.08 -9.03
C ILE A 30 11.54 -14.15 -7.71
N ALA A 31 11.04 -13.51 -6.65
CA ALA A 31 11.65 -13.55 -5.33
C ALA A 31 11.75 -14.99 -4.79
N SER A 32 10.70 -15.80 -5.00
CA SER A 32 10.70 -17.22 -4.62
C SER A 32 11.75 -18.01 -5.40
N ILE A 33 11.81 -17.84 -6.73
CA ILE A 33 12.82 -18.51 -7.58
C ILE A 33 14.22 -18.14 -7.12
N LEU A 34 14.50 -16.85 -6.90
CA LEU A 34 15.82 -16.38 -6.46
C LEU A 34 16.23 -16.93 -5.09
N HIS A 35 15.27 -17.10 -4.17
CA HIS A 35 15.53 -17.71 -2.86
C HIS A 35 15.83 -19.20 -2.96
N PHE A 36 15.01 -19.98 -3.68
CA PHE A 36 15.21 -21.42 -3.80
C PHE A 36 16.44 -21.79 -4.63
N THR A 37 16.79 -20.98 -5.62
CA THR A 37 18.06 -21.11 -6.38
C THR A 37 19.28 -20.63 -5.60
N ARG A 38 19.10 -20.03 -4.42
CA ARG A 38 20.15 -19.41 -3.59
C ARG A 38 20.92 -18.28 -4.28
N VAL A 39 20.43 -17.77 -5.41
CA VAL A 39 21.03 -16.63 -6.12
C VAL A 39 20.85 -15.34 -5.34
N PHE A 40 19.66 -15.15 -4.76
CA PHE A 40 19.38 -14.04 -3.84
C PHE A 40 18.47 -14.56 -2.72
N PRO A 41 19.04 -15.04 -1.60
CA PRO A 41 18.25 -15.48 -0.47
C PRO A 41 17.42 -14.33 0.11
N LEU A 42 16.12 -14.56 0.36
CA LEU A 42 15.24 -13.49 0.84
C LEU A 42 15.76 -12.81 2.11
N TYR A 43 16.35 -13.55 3.05
CA TYR A 43 16.86 -13.02 4.31
C TYR A 43 17.98 -11.98 4.13
N THR A 44 18.60 -11.87 2.95
CA THR A 44 19.54 -10.79 2.60
C THR A 44 18.91 -9.40 2.73
N LEU A 45 17.60 -9.25 2.53
CA LEU A 45 16.91 -7.97 2.73
C LEU A 45 16.98 -7.46 4.17
N ILE A 46 17.09 -8.38 5.14
CA ILE A 46 17.23 -8.02 6.56
C ILE A 46 18.71 -7.89 6.93
N ASP A 47 19.60 -8.72 6.36
CA ASP A 47 21.05 -8.61 6.58
C ASP A 47 21.58 -7.24 6.12
N GLU A 48 21.12 -6.77 4.97
CA GLU A 48 21.54 -5.50 4.36
C GLU A 48 20.54 -4.37 4.64
N PHE A 49 19.67 -4.51 5.65
CA PHE A 49 18.58 -3.55 5.91
C PHE A 49 19.09 -2.11 6.03
N GLY A 50 20.18 -1.89 6.78
CA GLY A 50 20.78 -0.57 6.96
C GLY A 50 21.25 0.05 5.64
N SER A 51 21.99 -0.72 4.83
CA SER A 51 22.46 -0.32 3.51
C SER A 51 21.30 0.04 2.57
N LEU A 52 20.26 -0.82 2.52
CA LEU A 52 19.07 -0.60 1.70
C LEU A 52 18.30 0.65 2.12
N MET A 53 18.12 0.86 3.42
CA MET A 53 17.46 2.05 3.96
C MET A 53 18.24 3.33 3.60
N THR A 54 19.57 3.34 3.73
CA THR A 54 20.39 4.49 3.33
C THR A 54 20.26 4.79 1.84
N VAL A 55 20.32 3.77 0.98
CA VAL A 55 20.12 3.94 -0.46
C VAL A 55 18.71 4.48 -0.76
N ALA A 56 17.68 3.99 -0.08
CA ALA A 56 16.32 4.48 -0.24
C ALA A 56 16.16 5.95 0.16
N ILE A 57 16.78 6.37 1.27
CA ILE A 57 16.82 7.77 1.73
C ILE A 57 17.48 8.65 0.68
N LEU A 58 18.70 8.31 0.25
CA LEU A 58 19.43 9.08 -0.76
C LEU A 58 18.68 9.14 -2.09
N SER A 59 18.06 8.03 -2.51
CA SER A 59 17.22 7.97 -3.71
C SER A 59 15.98 8.86 -3.59
N GLY A 60 15.35 8.90 -2.41
CA GLY A 60 14.22 9.78 -2.12
C GLY A 60 14.59 11.25 -2.27
N PHE A 61 15.72 11.68 -1.70
CA PHE A 61 16.23 13.05 -1.89
C PHE A 61 16.54 13.35 -3.37
N LEU A 62 17.33 12.49 -4.02
CA LEU A 62 17.73 12.68 -5.40
C LEU A 62 16.52 12.77 -6.33
N ASN A 63 15.58 11.85 -6.20
CA ASN A 63 14.40 11.83 -7.05
C ASN A 63 13.47 13.03 -6.79
N SER A 64 13.42 13.54 -5.56
CA SER A 64 12.69 14.78 -5.23
C SER A 64 13.26 15.99 -5.97
N PHE A 65 14.60 16.11 -6.06
CA PHE A 65 15.24 17.15 -6.88
C PHE A 65 14.94 16.97 -8.36
N ILE A 66 15.01 15.74 -8.87
CA ILE A 66 14.73 15.45 -10.28
C ILE A 66 13.30 15.87 -10.64
N VAL A 67 12.29 15.44 -9.89
CA VAL A 67 10.88 15.77 -10.22
C VAL A 67 10.59 17.26 -10.08
N TYR A 68 11.21 17.93 -9.11
CA TYR A 68 11.05 19.38 -8.92
C TYR A 68 11.64 20.19 -10.08
N PHE A 69 12.90 19.93 -10.45
CA PHE A 69 13.54 20.67 -11.55
C PHE A 69 12.96 20.29 -12.91
N GLN A 70 12.59 19.02 -13.13
CA GLN A 70 11.93 18.61 -14.36
C GLN A 70 10.58 19.32 -14.57
N ALA A 71 9.82 19.56 -13.50
CA ALA A 71 8.58 20.31 -13.57
C ALA A 71 8.82 21.77 -14.00
N ILE A 72 9.85 22.41 -13.46
CA ILE A 72 10.22 23.81 -13.75
C ILE A 72 10.73 23.95 -15.19
N VAL A 73 11.75 23.14 -15.56
CA VAL A 73 12.33 23.17 -16.91
C VAL A 73 11.31 22.78 -17.97
N GLY A 74 10.45 21.81 -17.65
CA GLY A 74 9.40 21.34 -18.55
C GLY A 74 8.17 22.24 -18.64
N GLY A 75 8.07 23.32 -17.84
CA GLY A 75 6.91 24.19 -17.80
C GLY A 75 5.61 23.49 -17.36
N ARG A 76 5.71 22.38 -16.62
CA ARG A 76 4.57 21.55 -16.16
C ARG A 76 4.15 21.86 -14.73
N THR A 77 4.49 23.06 -14.25
CA THR A 77 4.25 23.45 -12.87
C THR A 77 2.76 23.61 -12.58
N HIS A 78 2.37 23.32 -11.34
CA HIS A 78 0.99 23.34 -10.90
C HIS A 78 0.92 23.96 -9.50
N ARG A 79 0.09 25.00 -9.33
CA ARG A 79 -0.19 25.64 -8.02
C ARG A 79 1.09 25.88 -7.17
N LEU A 80 2.06 26.59 -7.73
CA LEU A 80 3.24 27.04 -6.98
C LEU A 80 2.90 28.21 -6.07
N THR A 81 3.57 28.30 -4.93
CA THR A 81 3.42 29.40 -3.96
C THR A 81 4.41 30.53 -4.19
N GLY A 82 5.52 30.25 -4.89
CA GLY A 82 6.63 31.19 -5.07
C GLY A 82 7.70 31.10 -3.98
N TYR A 83 7.53 30.22 -2.97
CA TYR A 83 8.51 29.96 -1.94
C TYR A 83 9.26 28.65 -2.24
N PRO A 84 10.52 28.70 -2.72
CA PRO A 84 11.20 27.52 -3.29
C PRO A 84 11.33 26.33 -2.35
N ILE A 85 11.56 26.57 -1.05
CA ILE A 85 11.69 25.49 -0.06
C ILE A 85 10.35 24.76 0.13
N TYR A 86 9.26 25.52 0.24
CA TYR A 86 7.92 24.95 0.39
C TYR A 86 7.46 24.26 -0.89
N ASP A 87 7.72 24.88 -2.05
CA ASP A 87 7.36 24.32 -3.35
C ASP A 87 8.19 23.06 -3.69
N PHE A 88 9.43 22.96 -3.21
CA PHE A 88 10.21 21.72 -3.27
C PHE A 88 9.60 20.65 -2.35
N PHE A 89 9.24 21.02 -1.13
CA PHE A 89 8.67 20.11 -0.15
C PHE A 89 7.35 19.50 -0.61
N MET A 90 6.42 20.35 -1.05
CA MET A 90 5.09 19.97 -1.52
C MET A 90 5.06 19.52 -2.97
N GLY A 91 6.02 19.94 -3.79
CA GLY A 91 6.16 19.56 -5.19
C GLY A 91 5.71 20.64 -6.17
N ALA A 92 6.24 20.54 -7.39
CA ALA A 92 5.99 21.50 -8.46
C ALA A 92 5.02 21.00 -9.53
N GLU A 93 4.93 19.70 -9.77
CA GLU A 93 4.04 19.09 -10.77
C GLU A 93 3.06 18.13 -10.07
N LEU A 94 1.82 18.06 -10.58
CA LEU A 94 0.78 17.24 -9.96
C LEU A 94 1.10 15.74 -10.08
N ASN A 95 1.37 15.26 -11.30
CA ASN A 95 1.64 13.86 -11.60
C ASN A 95 2.78 13.78 -12.64
N PRO A 96 4.05 13.79 -12.21
CA PRO A 96 5.19 13.70 -13.12
C PRO A 96 5.18 12.39 -13.90
N ARG A 97 5.47 12.45 -15.20
CA ARG A 97 5.45 11.29 -16.10
C ARG A 97 6.60 11.24 -17.09
N ILE A 98 7.00 10.02 -17.40
CA ILE A 98 7.84 9.69 -18.56
C ILE A 98 7.12 8.60 -19.36
N GLY A 99 6.55 8.99 -20.50
CA GLY A 99 5.68 8.11 -21.28
C GLY A 99 4.44 7.68 -20.48
N ILE A 100 4.28 6.37 -20.29
CA ILE A 100 3.17 5.78 -19.50
C ILE A 100 3.50 5.65 -18.00
N LEU A 101 4.76 5.85 -17.61
CA LEU A 101 5.17 5.77 -16.20
C LEU A 101 4.67 7.02 -15.47
N ASP A 102 3.75 6.81 -14.54
CA ASP A 102 3.32 7.82 -13.57
C ASP A 102 4.06 7.60 -12.26
N PHE A 103 4.92 8.55 -11.91
CA PHE A 103 5.80 8.41 -10.75
C PHE A 103 5.02 8.33 -9.44
N LYS A 104 3.88 9.02 -9.34
CA LYS A 104 3.05 8.93 -8.14
C LYS A 104 2.46 7.55 -7.96
N MET A 105 1.78 7.01 -8.97
CA MET A 105 1.24 5.65 -8.86
C MET A 105 2.33 4.61 -8.61
N PHE A 106 3.50 4.78 -9.25
CA PHE A 106 4.62 3.88 -9.05
C PHE A 106 5.16 3.92 -7.61
N TYR A 107 5.38 5.12 -7.08
CA TYR A 107 5.85 5.29 -5.70
C TYR A 107 4.77 4.95 -4.67
N GLU A 108 3.50 5.26 -4.90
CA GLU A 108 2.43 5.03 -3.93
C GLU A 108 2.16 3.54 -3.69
N VAL A 109 2.22 2.73 -4.75
CA VAL A 109 1.76 1.34 -4.70
C VAL A 109 2.90 0.32 -4.77
N ARG A 110 3.85 0.47 -5.70
CA ARG A 110 4.80 -0.60 -6.02
C ARG A 110 5.96 -0.66 -5.05
N ILE A 111 6.64 0.46 -4.86
CA ILE A 111 7.86 0.52 -4.05
C ILE A 111 7.57 0.18 -2.58
N PRO A 112 6.73 0.93 -1.86
CA PRO A 112 6.61 0.80 -0.41
C PRO A 112 6.01 -0.54 0.00
N TRP A 113 4.85 -0.88 -0.56
CA TRP A 113 4.08 -2.04 -0.11
C TRP A 113 4.71 -3.36 -0.53
N PHE A 114 5.39 -3.42 -1.67
CA PHE A 114 6.06 -4.66 -2.10
C PHE A 114 7.31 -4.88 -1.26
N ILE A 115 8.11 -3.84 -1.01
CA ILE A 115 9.30 -3.94 -0.15
C ILE A 115 8.89 -4.32 1.27
N LEU A 116 7.87 -3.69 1.85
CA LEU A 116 7.37 -4.02 3.19
C LEU A 116 6.98 -5.51 3.30
N PHE A 117 6.24 -6.02 2.32
CA PHE A 117 5.85 -7.42 2.31
C PHE A 117 7.06 -8.35 2.14
N LEU A 118 7.98 -8.03 1.22
CA LEU A 118 9.19 -8.82 1.01
C LEU A 118 10.08 -8.85 2.25
N ILE A 119 10.25 -7.74 2.98
CA ILE A 119 10.97 -7.72 4.27
C ILE A 119 10.33 -8.70 5.26
N THR A 120 9.01 -8.76 5.31
CA THR A 120 8.30 -9.67 6.21
C THR A 120 8.48 -11.14 5.79
N CYS A 121 8.44 -11.42 4.49
CA CYS A 121 8.79 -12.74 3.96
C CYS A 121 10.25 -13.12 4.27
N SER A 122 11.16 -12.14 4.28
CA SER A 122 12.56 -12.35 4.67
C SER A 122 12.71 -12.76 6.13
N VAL A 123 11.86 -12.24 7.03
CA VAL A 123 11.82 -12.68 8.44
C VAL A 123 11.40 -14.14 8.51
N ALA A 124 10.32 -14.50 7.81
CA ALA A 124 9.83 -15.88 7.77
C ALA A 124 10.87 -16.85 7.20
N ALA A 125 11.53 -16.47 6.10
CA ALA A 125 12.58 -17.27 5.49
C ALA A 125 13.79 -17.45 6.43
N ARG A 126 14.22 -16.38 7.11
CA ARG A 126 15.30 -16.44 8.11
C ARG A 126 14.94 -17.34 9.28
N GLN A 127 13.75 -17.18 9.83
CA GLN A 127 13.29 -17.95 10.98
C GLN A 127 13.22 -19.45 10.65
N TYR A 128 12.75 -19.79 9.45
CA TYR A 128 12.75 -21.16 8.98
C TYR A 128 14.16 -21.74 8.81
N GLU A 129 15.11 -20.99 8.25
CA GLU A 129 16.50 -21.45 8.10
C GLU A 129 17.20 -21.65 9.46
N MET A 130 16.95 -20.77 10.43
CA MET A 130 17.59 -20.82 11.74
C MET A 130 16.99 -21.87 12.68
N HIS A 131 15.66 -22.02 12.68
CA HIS A 131 14.95 -22.82 13.67
C HIS A 131 14.24 -24.05 13.08
N GLY A 132 14.13 -24.16 11.76
CA GLY A 132 13.38 -25.22 11.08
C GLY A 132 11.85 -25.02 11.10
N TYR A 133 11.35 -23.91 11.63
CA TYR A 133 9.94 -23.56 11.67
C TYR A 133 9.72 -22.05 11.62
N VAL A 134 8.49 -21.62 11.34
CA VAL A 134 8.07 -20.21 11.41
C VAL A 134 7.03 -20.07 12.53
N SER A 135 7.23 -19.09 13.41
CA SER A 135 6.34 -18.77 14.53
C SER A 135 4.97 -18.30 14.06
N GLY A 136 3.95 -18.46 14.89
CA GLY A 136 2.57 -18.07 14.57
C GLY A 136 2.43 -16.54 14.38
N GLU A 137 3.26 -15.78 15.08
CA GLU A 137 3.35 -14.33 15.08
C GLU A 137 3.89 -13.82 13.73
N VAL A 138 4.97 -14.44 13.23
CA VAL A 138 5.51 -14.13 11.91
C VAL A 138 4.55 -14.56 10.80
N ILE A 139 3.86 -15.69 10.94
CA ILE A 139 2.82 -16.12 9.99
C ILE A 139 1.65 -15.11 9.98
N PHE A 140 1.19 -14.66 11.15
CA PHE A 140 0.18 -13.62 11.26
C PHE A 140 0.62 -12.34 10.56
N LEU A 141 1.83 -11.85 10.85
CA LEU A 141 2.35 -10.61 10.26
C LEU A 141 2.53 -10.72 8.75
N ALA A 142 3.02 -11.86 8.25
CA ALA A 142 3.12 -12.14 6.83
C ALA A 142 1.73 -12.11 6.16
N GLY A 143 0.72 -12.73 6.78
CA GLY A 143 -0.67 -12.68 6.30
C GLY A 143 -1.23 -11.25 6.32
N ALA A 144 -0.96 -10.49 7.39
CA ALA A 144 -1.41 -9.12 7.58
C ALA A 144 -0.85 -8.17 6.51
N HIS A 145 0.48 -8.17 6.32
CA HIS A 145 1.15 -7.39 5.28
C HIS A 145 0.78 -7.87 3.87
N TYR A 146 0.61 -9.18 3.65
CA TYR A 146 0.12 -9.70 2.37
C TYR A 146 -1.26 -9.13 2.04
N LEU A 147 -2.22 -9.23 2.96
CA LEU A 147 -3.60 -8.78 2.75
C LEU A 147 -3.65 -7.28 2.42
N TYR A 148 -2.84 -6.47 3.10
CA TYR A 148 -2.76 -5.03 2.88
C TYR A 148 -2.10 -4.71 1.53
N THR A 149 -0.89 -5.20 1.28
CA THR A 149 -0.16 -4.98 0.01
C THR A 149 -0.97 -5.45 -1.19
N ASN A 150 -1.56 -6.64 -1.09
CA ASN A 150 -2.37 -7.21 -2.15
C ASN A 150 -3.68 -6.42 -2.35
N ALA A 151 -4.27 -5.82 -1.32
CA ALA A 151 -5.42 -4.94 -1.50
C ALA A 151 -5.06 -3.68 -2.29
N CYS A 152 -3.93 -3.05 -2.00
CA CYS A 152 -3.42 -1.93 -2.79
C CYS A 152 -3.20 -2.34 -4.26
N ALA A 153 -2.65 -3.54 -4.50
CA ALA A 153 -2.41 -4.04 -5.85
C ALA A 153 -3.71 -4.45 -6.59
N LYS A 154 -4.64 -5.11 -5.91
CA LYS A 154 -5.87 -5.63 -6.51
C LYS A 154 -6.88 -4.52 -6.83
N ALA A 155 -6.88 -3.45 -6.04
CA ALA A 155 -7.80 -2.32 -6.14
C ALA A 155 -7.11 -1.04 -6.62
N GLU A 156 -5.96 -1.15 -7.30
CA GLU A 156 -5.18 -0.02 -7.80
C GLU A 156 -6.02 1.02 -8.57
N GLN A 157 -7.01 0.59 -9.34
CA GLN A 157 -7.92 1.47 -10.09
C GLN A 157 -8.78 2.39 -9.21
N MET A 158 -8.83 2.13 -7.89
CA MET A 158 -9.52 2.93 -6.88
C MET A 158 -8.56 3.88 -6.13
N ILE A 159 -7.25 3.71 -6.28
CA ILE A 159 -6.24 4.57 -5.62
C ILE A 159 -6.16 5.93 -6.31
N ILE A 160 -6.45 6.01 -7.61
CA ILE A 160 -6.41 7.26 -8.39
C ILE A 160 -7.38 8.34 -7.88
N THR A 161 -8.37 7.98 -7.06
CA THR A 161 -9.31 8.91 -6.42
C THR A 161 -8.88 9.34 -5.03
N SER A 162 -7.72 8.87 -4.54
CA SER A 162 -7.15 9.30 -3.27
C SER A 162 -6.71 10.77 -3.34
N TRP A 163 -6.56 11.39 -2.17
CA TRP A 163 -6.07 12.76 -2.06
C TRP A 163 -4.68 12.91 -2.69
N ASP A 164 -3.79 11.96 -2.42
CA ASP A 164 -2.40 11.99 -2.88
C ASP A 164 -2.32 11.91 -4.41
N MET A 165 -3.20 11.16 -5.05
CA MET A 165 -3.25 11.06 -6.51
C MET A 165 -3.95 12.25 -7.16
N TYR A 166 -5.09 12.66 -6.61
CA TYR A 166 -5.97 13.64 -7.25
C TYR A 166 -5.57 15.09 -6.98
N PHE A 167 -5.13 15.40 -5.76
CA PHE A 167 -4.95 16.75 -5.29
C PHE A 167 -3.52 17.08 -4.88
N GLU A 168 -2.81 16.22 -4.16
CA GLU A 168 -1.47 16.58 -3.68
C GLU A 168 -0.49 16.75 -4.84
N LYS A 169 0.63 17.46 -4.73
CA LYS A 169 1.67 17.49 -5.79
C LYS A 169 2.78 16.49 -5.47
N LEU A 170 3.51 15.98 -6.47
CA LEU A 170 4.64 15.11 -6.18
C LEU A 170 5.86 15.97 -5.82
N GLY A 171 6.08 16.13 -4.51
CA GLY A 171 7.24 16.81 -3.94
C GLY A 171 8.13 15.89 -3.13
N PHE A 172 9.03 16.51 -2.36
CA PHE A 172 9.88 15.77 -1.42
C PHE A 172 9.09 14.96 -0.41
N LEU A 173 8.01 15.51 0.17
CA LEU A 173 7.20 14.82 1.16
C LEU A 173 6.72 13.45 0.67
N LEU A 174 5.99 13.42 -0.45
CA LEU A 174 5.45 12.17 -1.00
C LEU A 174 6.54 11.25 -1.56
N THR A 175 7.54 11.83 -2.23
CA THR A 175 8.63 11.03 -2.84
C THR A 175 9.44 10.31 -1.77
N PHE A 176 9.90 11.05 -0.76
CA PHE A 176 10.67 10.51 0.35
C PHE A 176 9.84 9.50 1.16
N TRP A 177 8.59 9.85 1.48
CA TRP A 177 7.71 9.00 2.26
C TRP A 177 7.47 7.65 1.58
N ASN A 178 7.21 7.64 0.28
CA ASN A 178 6.94 6.41 -0.45
C ASN A 178 8.19 5.58 -0.77
N MET A 179 9.36 6.21 -0.96
CA MET A 179 10.60 5.50 -1.24
C MET A 179 11.29 4.96 0.01
N ALA A 180 11.27 5.73 1.10
CA ALA A 180 12.00 5.43 2.32
C ALA A 180 11.10 5.34 3.57
N GLY A 181 10.15 6.26 3.72
CA GLY A 181 9.27 6.32 4.90
C GLY A 181 8.48 5.03 5.13
N VAL A 182 7.49 4.74 4.28
CA VAL A 182 6.60 3.58 4.43
C VAL A 182 7.36 2.25 4.53
N PRO A 183 8.23 1.86 3.56
CA PRO A 183 8.81 0.52 3.58
C PRO A 183 9.77 0.27 4.75
N PHE A 184 10.45 1.31 5.26
CA PHE A 184 11.48 1.16 6.29
C PHE A 184 11.03 1.61 7.69
N THR A 185 9.84 2.21 7.83
CA THR A 185 9.25 2.48 9.16
C THR A 185 8.14 1.49 9.52
N TYR A 186 7.31 1.07 8.56
CA TYR A 186 6.20 0.14 8.83
C TYR A 186 6.70 -1.28 9.07
N CYS A 187 7.93 -1.60 8.65
CA CYS A 187 8.55 -2.90 8.86
C CYS A 187 9.15 -3.08 10.28
N HIS A 188 9.06 -2.10 11.18
CA HIS A 188 9.68 -2.20 12.51
C HIS A 188 9.21 -3.43 13.30
N CYS A 189 7.95 -3.82 13.17
CA CYS A 189 7.44 -5.06 13.76
C CYS A 189 8.15 -6.31 13.20
N ALA A 190 8.37 -6.36 11.87
CA ALA A 190 9.11 -7.43 11.22
C ALA A 190 10.58 -7.47 11.69
N LEU A 191 11.21 -6.30 11.83
CA LEU A 191 12.58 -6.21 12.35
C LEU A 191 12.69 -6.66 13.80
N TYR A 192 11.71 -6.33 14.64
CA TYR A 192 11.67 -6.83 16.02
C TYR A 192 11.65 -8.36 16.03
N LEU A 193 10.73 -8.98 15.28
CA LEU A 193 10.61 -10.44 15.20
C LEU A 193 11.84 -11.13 14.61
N ALA A 194 12.59 -10.44 13.74
CA ALA A 194 13.82 -10.96 13.14
C ALA A 194 15.03 -10.95 14.09
N ASN A 195 15.02 -10.09 15.11
CA ASN A 195 16.15 -9.85 16.00
C ASN A 195 15.94 -10.36 17.44
N HIS A 196 14.81 -11.01 17.72
CA HIS A 196 14.51 -11.62 19.01
C HIS A 196 14.21 -13.11 18.84
N ASP A 197 14.50 -13.90 19.87
CA ASP A 197 14.17 -15.31 19.87
C ASP A 197 12.63 -15.50 19.90
N PRO A 198 12.06 -16.49 19.19
CA PRO A 198 10.61 -16.73 19.20
C PRO A 198 9.98 -16.88 20.59
N SER A 199 10.74 -17.31 21.58
CA SER A 199 10.29 -17.42 22.98
C SER A 199 10.02 -16.05 23.64
N GLU A 200 10.59 -14.96 23.13
CA GLU A 200 10.45 -13.62 23.71
C GLU A 200 9.11 -12.97 23.38
N TYR A 201 8.60 -13.22 22.18
CA TYR A 201 7.33 -12.69 21.67
C TYR A 201 6.25 -13.77 21.53
N HIS A 202 6.41 -14.94 22.15
CA HIS A 202 5.44 -16.02 22.04
C HIS A 202 4.07 -15.64 22.61
N TRP A 203 3.03 -15.76 21.79
CA TRP A 203 1.64 -15.53 22.17
C TRP A 203 0.97 -16.79 22.71
N ASN A 204 0.02 -16.58 23.63
CA ASN A 204 -0.96 -17.62 23.92
C ASN A 204 -1.70 -18.02 22.62
N PRO A 205 -1.74 -19.32 22.24
CA PRO A 205 -2.33 -19.75 20.97
C PRO A 205 -3.81 -19.35 20.79
N TYR A 206 -4.59 -19.30 21.87
CA TYR A 206 -5.99 -18.87 21.83
C TYR A 206 -6.11 -17.36 21.58
N ALA A 207 -5.24 -16.55 22.19
CA ALA A 207 -5.18 -15.11 21.97
C ALA A 207 -4.75 -14.80 20.53
N LEU A 208 -3.73 -15.49 20.02
CA LEU A 208 -3.29 -15.36 18.63
C LEU A 208 -4.39 -15.73 17.64
N LYS A 209 -5.11 -16.84 17.89
CA LYS A 209 -6.26 -17.25 17.07
C LYS A 209 -7.37 -16.20 17.09
N ALA A 210 -7.68 -15.63 18.26
CA ALA A 210 -8.67 -14.57 18.38
C ALA A 210 -8.25 -13.32 17.60
N LEU A 211 -6.96 -12.94 17.66
CA LEU A 211 -6.41 -11.83 16.88
C LEU A 211 -6.53 -12.08 15.38
N ILE A 212 -6.22 -13.28 14.89
CA ILE A 212 -6.39 -13.65 13.47
C ILE A 212 -7.85 -13.50 13.03
N VAL A 213 -8.80 -14.02 13.81
CA VAL A 213 -10.23 -13.91 13.48
C VAL A 213 -10.69 -12.46 13.46
N ALA A 214 -10.28 -11.65 14.46
CA ALA A 214 -10.57 -10.23 14.49
C ALA A 214 -9.96 -9.51 13.28
N TYR A 215 -8.71 -9.81 12.93
CA TYR A 215 -8.01 -9.21 11.79
C TYR A 215 -8.72 -9.50 10.47
N LEU A 216 -9.16 -10.75 10.24
CA LEU A 216 -9.90 -11.12 9.04
C LEU A 216 -11.26 -10.41 8.95
N PHE A 217 -11.95 -10.24 10.08
CA PHE A 217 -13.18 -9.45 10.14
C PHE A 217 -12.92 -7.98 9.79
N PHE A 218 -11.92 -7.36 10.41
CA PHE A 218 -11.56 -5.97 10.11
C PHE A 218 -11.06 -5.81 8.67
N TYR A 219 -10.34 -6.78 8.12
CA TYR A 219 -9.99 -6.81 6.70
C TYR A 219 -11.22 -6.84 5.79
N TRP A 220 -12.20 -7.70 6.09
CA TRP A 220 -13.46 -7.72 5.35
C TRP A 220 -14.17 -6.37 5.43
N MET A 221 -14.33 -5.81 6.63
CA MET A 221 -14.96 -4.50 6.83
C MET A 221 -14.22 -3.40 6.05
N TRP A 222 -12.89 -3.37 6.10
CA TRP A 222 -12.06 -2.40 5.42
C TRP A 222 -12.18 -2.47 3.89
N ASP A 223 -12.03 -3.68 3.35
CA ASP A 223 -12.04 -3.91 1.90
C ASP A 223 -13.45 -3.70 1.33
N SER A 224 -14.50 -4.13 2.05
CA SER A 224 -15.89 -3.89 1.65
C SER A 224 -16.31 -2.42 1.83
N ALA A 225 -15.90 -1.72 2.88
CA ALA A 225 -16.18 -0.29 3.05
C ALA A 225 -15.51 0.58 1.98
N ASN A 226 -14.24 0.32 1.67
CA ASN A 226 -13.57 0.98 0.55
C ASN A 226 -14.22 0.61 -0.79
N GLY A 227 -14.59 -0.66 -0.96
CA GLY A 227 -15.40 -1.13 -2.08
C GLY A 227 -16.67 -0.29 -2.26
N GLN A 228 -17.51 -0.19 -1.23
CA GLN A 228 -18.80 0.50 -1.30
C GLN A 228 -18.61 1.97 -1.66
N LYS A 229 -17.65 2.66 -1.03
CA LYS A 229 -17.31 4.06 -1.30
C LYS A 229 -16.93 4.28 -2.77
N ASN A 230 -15.99 3.48 -3.28
CA ASN A 230 -15.46 3.66 -4.63
C ASN A 230 -16.46 3.16 -5.68
N ALA A 231 -17.12 2.02 -5.42
CA ALA A 231 -18.12 1.47 -6.31
C ALA A 231 -19.31 2.41 -6.49
N PHE A 232 -19.79 3.03 -5.41
CA PHE A 232 -20.83 4.05 -5.47
C PHE A 232 -20.44 5.16 -6.46
N ARG A 233 -19.27 5.80 -6.27
CA ARG A 233 -18.81 6.89 -7.14
C ARG A 233 -18.60 6.47 -8.59
N HIS A 234 -18.06 5.27 -8.82
CA HIS A 234 -17.90 4.76 -10.15
C HIS A 234 -19.23 4.42 -10.82
N GLN A 235 -20.23 3.92 -10.07
CA GLN A 235 -21.57 3.66 -10.60
C GLN A 235 -22.27 4.96 -11.01
N GLU A 236 -22.17 6.02 -10.20
CA GLU A 236 -22.73 7.33 -10.56
C GLU A 236 -22.20 7.87 -11.88
N ARG A 237 -20.97 7.50 -12.23
CA ARG A 237 -20.28 7.94 -13.45
C ARG A 237 -20.35 6.93 -14.59
N GLY A 238 -21.01 5.78 -14.42
CA GLY A 238 -21.02 4.69 -15.40
C GLY A 238 -19.64 4.05 -15.63
N GLN A 239 -18.73 4.14 -14.66
CA GLN A 239 -17.31 3.74 -14.74
C GLN A 239 -16.96 2.52 -13.87
N LEU A 240 -17.95 1.81 -13.31
CA LEU A 240 -17.66 0.69 -12.43
C LEU A 240 -17.06 -0.50 -13.20
N ILE A 241 -15.78 -0.76 -12.99
CA ILE A 241 -15.08 -1.93 -13.52
C ILE A 241 -14.97 -3.00 -12.42
N LYS A 242 -15.73 -4.09 -12.55
CA LYS A 242 -15.59 -5.26 -11.67
C LYS A 242 -14.41 -6.11 -12.12
N ARG A 243 -13.37 -6.23 -11.27
CA ARG A 243 -12.18 -7.05 -11.55
C ARG A 243 -12.26 -8.39 -10.84
N LYS A 244 -11.75 -9.45 -11.48
CA LYS A 244 -11.59 -10.79 -10.89
C LYS A 244 -10.20 -10.94 -10.26
N THR A 245 -9.95 -10.21 -9.18
CA THR A 245 -8.67 -10.27 -8.44
C THR A 245 -8.84 -10.98 -7.10
N PHE A 246 -7.81 -11.62 -6.56
CA PHE A 246 -7.90 -12.37 -5.30
C PHE A 246 -7.36 -11.56 -4.12
N PRO A 247 -7.93 -11.67 -2.90
CA PRO A 247 -9.28 -12.19 -2.61
C PRO A 247 -10.36 -11.15 -2.98
N GLN A 248 -11.53 -11.58 -3.45
CA GLN A 248 -12.74 -10.75 -3.48
C GLN A 248 -13.54 -11.01 -2.22
N VAL A 249 -13.86 -9.96 -1.47
CA VAL A 249 -14.74 -10.08 -0.32
C VAL A 249 -16.18 -9.72 -0.71
N PRO A 250 -17.21 -10.28 -0.04
CA PRO A 250 -18.59 -9.92 -0.35
C PRO A 250 -18.89 -8.48 0.10
N TRP A 251 -19.99 -7.94 -0.43
CA TRP A 251 -20.57 -6.64 -0.02
C TRP A 251 -19.72 -5.40 -0.35
N GLN A 252 -18.93 -5.47 -1.43
CA GLN A 252 -18.15 -4.34 -1.97
C GLN A 252 -18.98 -3.33 -2.77
N ALA A 253 -20.21 -3.64 -3.17
CA ALA A 253 -21.08 -2.70 -3.86
C ALA A 253 -22.52 -2.88 -3.37
N ILE A 254 -23.26 -1.78 -3.25
CA ILE A 254 -24.67 -1.78 -2.84
C ILE A 254 -25.48 -1.38 -4.06
N GLU A 255 -26.50 -2.16 -4.37
CA GLU A 255 -27.45 -1.84 -5.43
C GLU A 255 -28.49 -0.86 -4.89
N ASN A 256 -28.73 0.23 -5.60
CA ASN A 256 -29.69 1.29 -5.22
C ASN A 256 -29.50 1.78 -3.76
N PRO A 257 -28.30 2.25 -3.38
CA PRO A 257 -28.03 2.66 -2.01
C PRO A 257 -28.87 3.87 -1.60
N LYS A 258 -29.21 3.97 -0.32
CA LYS A 258 -29.76 5.20 0.27
C LYS A 258 -28.75 6.35 0.14
N VAL A 259 -29.24 7.51 -0.28
CA VAL A 259 -28.42 8.70 -0.53
C VAL A 259 -29.06 9.96 0.04
N ILE A 260 -28.22 10.94 0.37
CA ILE A 260 -28.61 12.32 0.59
C ILE A 260 -28.24 13.10 -0.66
N GLU A 261 -29.18 13.81 -1.25
CA GLU A 261 -28.93 14.76 -2.34
C GLU A 261 -28.39 16.06 -1.75
N THR A 262 -27.36 16.63 -2.38
CA THR A 262 -26.75 17.89 -1.96
C THR A 262 -27.10 18.99 -2.95
N ASP A 263 -27.16 20.24 -2.48
CA ASP A 263 -27.40 21.42 -3.33
C ASP A 263 -26.32 21.62 -4.41
N ALA A 264 -25.14 21.01 -4.23
CA ALA A 264 -24.06 21.03 -5.20
C ALA A 264 -24.25 20.05 -6.38
N GLY A 265 -25.32 19.25 -6.36
CA GLY A 265 -25.62 18.24 -7.39
C GLY A 265 -24.91 16.89 -7.18
N ASP A 266 -24.05 16.78 -6.15
CA ASP A 266 -23.46 15.52 -5.74
C ASP A 266 -24.39 14.77 -4.77
N ARG A 267 -24.27 13.44 -4.72
CA ARG A 267 -24.99 12.60 -3.74
C ARG A 267 -24.05 12.07 -2.67
N ILE A 268 -24.53 11.88 -1.45
CA ILE A 268 -23.76 11.27 -0.35
C ILE A 268 -24.40 9.94 0.00
N MET A 269 -23.65 8.84 -0.12
CA MET A 269 -24.11 7.52 0.30
C MET A 269 -24.25 7.46 1.82
N VAL A 270 -25.43 7.03 2.28
CA VAL A 270 -25.78 6.83 3.70
C VAL A 270 -26.32 5.42 3.93
N ASP A 271 -25.71 4.45 3.24
CA ASP A 271 -26.07 3.03 3.27
C ASP A 271 -24.86 2.15 3.59
N GLY A 272 -25.10 0.87 3.86
CA GLY A 272 -24.09 -0.11 4.22
C GLY A 272 -23.27 0.33 5.43
N TRP A 273 -21.93 0.26 5.31
CA TRP A 273 -21.05 0.69 6.40
C TRP A 273 -21.17 2.18 6.72
N PHE A 274 -21.55 3.00 5.73
CA PHE A 274 -21.70 4.45 5.86
C PHE A 274 -23.01 4.87 6.54
N ALA A 275 -23.98 3.94 6.68
CA ALA A 275 -25.16 4.14 7.52
C ALA A 275 -24.82 4.10 9.02
N ILE A 276 -23.72 3.43 9.39
CA ILE A 276 -23.32 3.22 10.79
C ILE A 276 -22.41 4.34 11.25
N ILE A 277 -21.35 4.63 10.49
CA ILE A 277 -20.35 5.66 10.80
C ILE A 277 -19.84 6.36 9.54
N ARG A 278 -19.35 7.61 9.70
CA ARG A 278 -18.91 8.46 8.57
C ARG A 278 -17.63 7.98 7.87
N LYS A 279 -16.75 7.29 8.59
CA LYS A 279 -15.43 6.81 8.10
C LYS A 279 -15.24 5.34 8.47
N PRO A 280 -16.07 4.43 7.95
CA PRO A 280 -16.05 3.04 8.38
C PRO A 280 -14.73 2.35 8.08
N ASN A 281 -14.08 2.70 6.97
CA ASN A 281 -12.78 2.16 6.61
C ASN A 281 -11.64 2.62 7.53
N TYR A 282 -11.79 3.71 8.29
CA TYR A 282 -10.70 4.20 9.16
C TYR A 282 -10.58 3.39 10.46
N VAL A 283 -11.68 2.75 10.90
CA VAL A 283 -11.69 1.92 12.12
C VAL A 283 -10.80 0.68 11.93
N PRO A 284 -10.95 -0.12 10.85
CA PRO A 284 -10.02 -1.19 10.54
C PRO A 284 -8.58 -0.71 10.31
N ASP A 285 -8.36 0.41 9.61
CA ASP A 285 -7.00 0.92 9.35
C ASP A 285 -6.26 1.18 10.66
N MET A 286 -6.93 1.81 11.62
CA MET A 286 -6.38 2.03 12.96
C MET A 286 -6.12 0.69 13.68
N PHE A 287 -7.05 -0.26 13.58
CA PHE A 287 -6.88 -1.60 14.15
C PHE A 287 -5.66 -2.33 13.56
N PHE A 288 -5.42 -2.24 12.25
CA PHE A 288 -4.25 -2.87 11.62
C PHE A 288 -2.94 -2.30 12.16
N SER A 289 -2.83 -0.97 12.24
CA SER A 289 -1.65 -0.32 12.81
C SER A 289 -1.38 -0.77 14.25
N PHE A 290 -2.42 -0.89 15.07
CA PHE A 290 -2.28 -1.43 16.42
C PHE A 290 -1.92 -2.91 16.42
N ALA A 291 -2.54 -3.73 15.58
CA ALA A 291 -2.30 -5.16 15.53
C ALA A 291 -0.86 -5.50 15.11
N TRP A 292 -0.28 -4.73 14.19
CA TRP A 292 1.11 -4.93 13.75
C TRP A 292 2.13 -4.59 14.83
N GLY A 293 1.84 -3.63 15.71
CA GLY A 293 2.65 -3.37 16.90
C GLY A 293 2.36 -4.38 18.01
N LEU A 294 1.09 -4.70 18.24
CA LEU A 294 0.66 -5.60 19.30
C LEU A 294 1.32 -6.97 19.18
N ILE A 295 1.38 -7.54 17.96
CA ILE A 295 1.91 -8.90 17.75
C ILE A 295 3.36 -9.09 18.22
N THR A 296 4.14 -8.01 18.36
CA THR A 296 5.52 -8.10 18.87
C THR A 296 5.61 -8.32 20.38
N GLY A 297 4.49 -8.32 21.11
CA GLY A 297 4.47 -8.44 22.57
C GLY A 297 4.76 -7.12 23.27
N PHE A 298 5.03 -7.19 24.58
CA PHE A 298 5.16 -6.02 25.46
C PHE A 298 6.48 -5.97 26.24
N LYS A 299 7.46 -6.79 25.85
CA LYS A 299 8.78 -6.81 26.48
C LYS A 299 9.74 -5.87 25.78
#